data_AF-A0A1Y6B4W4-F1
#
_entry.id   AF-A0A1Y6B4W4-F1
#
_cell.length_a   1.000
_cell.length_b   1.000
_cell.length_c   1.000
_cell.angle_alpha   90.00
_cell.angle_beta   90.00
_cell.angle_gamma   90.00
#
_symmetry.space_group_name_H-M   'P 1'
#
loop_
_entity.id
_entity.type
_entity.pdbx_description
1 polymer ?
#
loop_
_entity_poly.entity_id
_entity_poly.type
_entity_poly.pdbx_seq_one_letter_code
_entity_poly.pdbx_strand_id
1 'polypeptide(L)'
;MLRTVRRAVPLALRGLRRGLVGGLGLGGLLLLAACSYRGDLETPFAQKLTWFSLLNGDDIRAACHAGAPDRIRVVYNGRYQEQLRVYDLVASDPSGPNAGGAELTARVQDAASYGKLGSVDLSTPLSAWQWQKAQASLDAEEFQRLERTLEQAGLGQKPPVGTELRSTRFYWIAIACAGGKVWFQAWQAPQTDVTRLPFVSLLLGADHTGVPFNAPRPLSAAETATAQPGPEREQDYKAFSLKVTENGLGGLI
;
A
#
# COMPACT_ATOMS: atom_id res chain seq x y z
N MET A 1 -56.50 3.54 -26.06
CA MET A 1 -56.25 4.10 -27.41
C MET A 1 -55.59 5.46 -27.24
N LEU A 2 -54.48 5.65 -27.96
CA LEU A 2 -53.42 6.64 -27.70
C LEU A 2 -53.91 8.10 -27.73
N ARG A 3 -53.50 8.87 -26.71
CA ARG A 3 -53.46 10.35 -26.77
C ARG A 3 -52.11 10.79 -27.35
N THR A 4 -52.18 11.37 -28.52
CA THR A 4 -51.30 12.41 -29.07
C THR A 4 -50.99 13.48 -28.02
N VAL A 5 -49.74 13.98 -27.94
CA VAL A 5 -49.42 15.41 -28.06
C VAL A 5 -47.99 15.57 -28.58
N ARG A 6 -47.89 16.29 -29.70
CA ARG A 6 -46.69 16.80 -30.36
C ARG A 6 -46.29 18.15 -29.74
N ARG A 7 -44.98 18.42 -29.77
CA ARG A 7 -44.34 19.75 -29.97
C ARG A 7 -44.51 20.75 -28.81
N ALA A 8 -43.67 21.76 -28.66
CA ALA A 8 -42.30 22.07 -29.05
C ALA A 8 -42.06 23.37 -28.27
N VAL A 9 -40.90 23.51 -27.64
CA VAL A 9 -40.46 24.78 -27.05
C VAL A 9 -39.90 25.64 -28.20
N PRO A 10 -40.17 26.94 -28.23
CA PRO A 10 -39.03 27.85 -28.11
C PRO A 10 -39.28 29.12 -27.29
N LEU A 11 -38.22 29.42 -26.54
CA LEU A 11 -37.67 30.72 -26.12
C LEU A 11 -38.39 32.01 -26.56
N ALA A 12 -38.63 32.87 -25.57
CA ALA A 12 -38.49 34.31 -25.74
C ALA A 12 -37.86 34.95 -24.48
N LEU A 13 -36.77 35.66 -24.72
CA LEU A 13 -35.96 36.42 -23.77
C LEU A 13 -36.59 37.77 -23.39
N ARG A 14 -36.09 38.31 -22.27
CA ARG A 14 -35.98 39.73 -21.83
C ARG A 14 -37.03 40.24 -20.83
N GLY A 15 -36.50 40.76 -19.72
CA GLY A 15 -37.20 41.70 -18.84
C GLY A 15 -36.52 41.88 -17.49
N LEU A 16 -35.42 42.64 -17.44
CA LEU A 16 -34.83 43.12 -16.20
C LEU A 16 -35.77 44.16 -15.56
N ARG A 17 -36.27 43.92 -14.35
CA ARG A 17 -36.83 44.97 -13.48
C ARG A 17 -36.39 44.74 -12.03
N ARG A 18 -35.73 45.76 -11.47
CA ARG A 18 -35.33 45.89 -10.07
C ARG A 18 -36.58 45.98 -9.18
N GLY A 19 -36.56 45.29 -8.05
CA GLY A 19 -37.54 45.40 -6.96
C GLY A 19 -36.95 44.83 -5.67
N LEU A 20 -36.96 45.64 -4.63
CA LEU A 20 -36.32 45.47 -3.32
C LEU A 20 -36.97 44.39 -2.43
N VAL A 21 -36.14 43.83 -1.52
CA VAL A 21 -36.45 43.39 -0.15
C VAL A 21 -37.21 42.07 0.04
N GLY A 22 -36.56 41.17 0.79
CA GLY A 22 -37.22 40.16 1.61
C GLY A 22 -36.58 38.79 1.55
N GLY A 23 -35.84 38.41 2.60
CA GLY A 23 -35.52 36.99 2.85
C GLY A 23 -34.14 36.76 3.44
N LEU A 24 -34.04 36.87 4.78
CA LEU A 24 -33.03 36.12 5.53
C LEU A 24 -33.24 34.63 5.26
N GLY A 25 -32.26 33.99 4.63
CA GLY A 25 -32.19 32.55 4.48
C GLY A 25 -30.74 32.13 4.50
N LEU A 26 -30.33 31.48 5.59
CA LEU A 26 -29.02 30.87 5.76
C LEU A 26 -28.66 30.03 4.54
N GLY A 27 -27.68 30.48 3.77
CA GLY A 27 -27.12 29.78 2.62
C GLY A 27 -25.60 29.76 2.65
N GLY A 28 -25.03 29.66 3.86
CA GLY A 28 -23.61 29.39 4.06
C GLY A 28 -23.30 27.92 3.79
N LEU A 29 -23.46 27.46 2.55
CA LEU A 29 -22.79 26.24 2.11
C LEU A 29 -21.37 26.65 1.71
N LEU A 30 -20.50 26.57 2.71
CA LEU A 30 -19.07 26.40 2.56
C LEU A 30 -18.82 25.41 1.42
N LEU A 31 -18.47 25.94 0.25
CA LEU A 31 -17.61 25.26 -0.69
C LEU A 31 -16.35 24.94 0.12
N LEU A 32 -16.32 23.76 0.75
CA LEU A 32 -15.05 23.11 1.02
C LEU A 32 -14.43 22.94 -0.36
N ALA A 33 -13.64 23.95 -0.72
CA ALA A 33 -12.48 23.77 -1.54
C ALA A 33 -11.87 22.45 -1.04
N ALA A 34 -11.99 21.41 -1.86
CA ALA A 34 -10.95 20.42 -1.89
C ALA A 34 -9.69 21.26 -2.09
N CYS A 35 -8.99 21.53 -0.99
CA CYS A 35 -7.57 21.77 -1.04
C CYS A 35 -7.04 20.49 -1.67
N SER A 36 -7.02 20.45 -3.01
CA SER A 36 -6.09 19.60 -3.69
C SER A 36 -4.76 20.07 -3.16
N TYR A 37 -4.18 19.23 -2.32
CA TYR A 37 -2.83 19.41 -1.86
C TYR A 37 -1.96 19.46 -3.13
N ARG A 38 -1.65 20.67 -3.57
CA ARG A 38 -0.62 20.99 -4.56
C ARG A 38 0.70 21.10 -3.81
N GLY A 39 1.09 20.01 -3.16
CA GLY A 39 2.40 19.90 -2.53
C GLY A 39 3.25 18.97 -3.36
N ASP A 40 4.39 19.48 -3.78
CA ASP A 40 5.42 18.83 -4.56
C ASP A 40 5.76 17.43 -3.99
N LEU A 41 5.33 16.37 -4.68
CA LEU A 41 5.58 14.97 -4.30
C LEU A 41 7.04 14.55 -4.55
N GLU A 42 7.86 15.45 -5.10
CA GLU A 42 9.31 15.26 -5.21
C GLU A 42 10.04 15.50 -3.88
N THR A 43 9.32 15.92 -2.82
CA THR A 43 9.92 16.07 -1.50
C THR A 43 10.08 14.70 -0.79
N PRO A 44 11.24 14.40 -0.17
CA PRO A 44 11.48 13.15 0.55
C PRO A 44 10.43 12.81 1.61
N PHE A 45 9.77 13.82 2.17
CA PHE A 45 8.69 13.65 3.15
C PHE A 45 7.42 13.04 2.55
N ALA A 46 6.99 13.50 1.38
CA ALA A 46 5.83 12.95 0.69
C ALA A 46 6.06 11.47 0.32
N GLN A 47 7.27 11.12 -0.13
CA GLN A 47 7.63 9.73 -0.44
C GLN A 47 7.58 8.83 0.80
N LYS A 48 8.04 9.32 1.97
CA LYS A 48 7.93 8.59 3.24
C LYS A 48 6.48 8.37 3.67
N LEU A 49 5.60 9.36 3.48
CA LEU A 49 4.18 9.21 3.78
C LEU A 49 3.49 8.20 2.85
N THR A 50 3.79 8.24 1.56
CA THR A 50 3.26 7.27 0.59
C THR A 50 3.78 5.86 0.87
N TRP A 51 5.07 5.72 1.22
CA TRP A 51 5.64 4.45 1.68
C TRP A 51 4.96 3.93 2.95
N PHE A 52 4.77 4.80 3.93
CA PHE A 52 4.10 4.45 5.18
C PHE A 52 2.66 3.98 4.92
N SER A 53 1.90 4.72 4.10
CA SER A 53 0.52 4.37 3.75
C SER A 53 0.45 3.03 3.02
N LEU A 54 1.40 2.76 2.12
CA LEU A 54 1.52 1.48 1.43
C LEU A 54 1.78 0.32 2.43
N LEU A 55 2.74 0.50 3.34
CA LEU A 55 3.09 -0.50 4.36
C LEU A 55 1.96 -0.74 5.36
N ASN A 56 1.28 0.34 5.75
CA ASN A 56 0.12 0.26 6.64
C ASN A 56 -1.12 -0.26 5.92
N GLY A 57 -1.10 -0.31 4.58
CA GLY A 57 -2.18 -0.71 3.68
C GLY A 57 -3.45 0.08 3.90
N ASP A 58 -3.36 1.40 3.93
CA ASP A 58 -4.52 2.28 4.13
C ASP A 58 -5.58 2.08 3.05
N ASP A 59 -5.15 1.76 1.81
CA ASP A 59 -6.02 1.40 0.69
C ASP A 59 -6.79 0.08 0.98
N ILE A 60 -6.10 -0.93 1.50
CA ILE A 60 -6.72 -2.21 1.89
C ILE A 60 -7.70 -1.99 3.04
N ARG A 61 -7.33 -1.20 4.04
CA ARG A 61 -8.20 -0.87 5.19
C ARG A 61 -9.46 -0.15 4.75
N ALA A 62 -9.33 0.86 3.90
CA ALA A 62 -10.46 1.63 3.41
C ALA A 62 -11.42 0.78 2.56
N ALA A 63 -10.88 -0.18 1.80
CA ALA A 63 -11.68 -1.08 0.97
C ALA A 63 -12.24 -2.29 1.76
N CYS A 64 -11.73 -2.61 2.95
CA CYS A 64 -12.10 -3.82 3.66
C CYS A 64 -13.43 -3.67 4.41
N HIS A 65 -14.43 -4.42 3.98
CA HIS A 65 -15.76 -4.50 4.58
C HIS A 65 -16.37 -5.87 4.31
N ALA A 66 -17.49 -6.20 4.96
CA ALA A 66 -18.18 -7.46 4.73
C ALA A 66 -18.54 -7.63 3.24
N GLY A 67 -18.11 -8.74 2.63
CA GLY A 67 -18.30 -9.02 1.20
C GLY A 67 -17.25 -8.42 0.27
N ALA A 68 -16.28 -7.64 0.78
CA ALA A 68 -15.12 -7.23 -0.01
C ALA A 68 -14.30 -8.46 -0.44
N PRO A 69 -13.72 -8.47 -1.65
CA PRO A 69 -12.81 -9.54 -2.07
C PRO A 69 -11.60 -9.63 -1.13
N ASP A 70 -11.14 -10.85 -0.89
CA ASP A 70 -9.94 -11.06 -0.10
C ASP A 70 -8.72 -10.49 -0.83
N ARG A 71 -7.87 -9.79 -0.07
CA ARG A 71 -6.67 -9.13 -0.57
C ARG A 71 -5.55 -9.28 0.42
N ILE A 72 -4.34 -9.55 -0.07
CA ILE A 72 -3.15 -9.68 0.77
C ILE A 72 -2.04 -8.85 0.15
N ARG A 73 -1.45 -7.93 0.92
CA ARG A 73 -0.19 -7.29 0.56
C ARG A 73 0.91 -7.80 1.48
N VAL A 74 1.97 -8.32 0.89
CA VAL A 74 3.20 -8.71 1.61
C VAL A 74 4.35 -7.85 1.10
N VAL A 75 5.03 -7.17 2.02
CA VAL A 75 6.14 -6.26 1.71
C VAL A 75 7.43 -6.75 2.36
N TYR A 76 8.49 -6.83 1.57
CA TYR A 76 9.85 -7.08 2.02
C TYR A 76 10.66 -5.78 2.04
N ASN A 77 11.30 -5.52 3.17
CA ASN A 77 12.39 -4.56 3.26
C ASN A 77 13.71 -5.34 3.34
N GLY A 78 14.37 -5.49 2.20
CA GLY A 78 15.69 -6.08 2.06
C GLY A 78 16.80 -5.07 2.36
N ARG A 79 16.64 -4.29 3.43
CA ARG A 79 17.25 -2.96 3.63
C ARG A 79 16.75 -1.96 2.59
N TYR A 80 16.20 -0.85 3.07
CA TYR A 80 15.43 0.10 2.27
C TYR A 80 16.15 0.62 1.03
N GLN A 81 17.47 0.73 1.08
CA GLN A 81 18.31 1.20 -0.03
C GLN A 81 18.83 0.10 -0.96
N GLU A 82 18.71 -1.16 -0.55
CA GLU A 82 19.24 -2.30 -1.30
C GLU A 82 18.16 -3.04 -2.07
N GLN A 83 17.02 -3.30 -1.42
CA GLN A 83 15.90 -3.95 -2.09
C GLN A 83 14.57 -3.73 -1.37
N LEU A 84 13.55 -3.42 -2.13
CA LEU A 84 12.15 -3.48 -1.72
C LEU A 84 11.40 -4.46 -2.61
N ARG A 85 10.50 -5.25 -2.01
CA ARG A 85 9.56 -6.08 -2.78
C ARG A 85 8.16 -5.91 -2.24
N VAL A 86 7.18 -5.81 -3.13
CA VAL A 86 5.77 -5.73 -2.79
C VAL A 86 5.04 -6.78 -3.60
N TYR A 87 4.33 -7.67 -2.90
CA TYR A 87 3.44 -8.65 -3.48
C TYR A 87 2.02 -8.27 -3.12
N ASP A 88 1.23 -7.87 -4.11
CA ASP A 88 -0.21 -7.67 -3.96
C ASP A 88 -0.94 -8.88 -4.53
N LEU A 89 -1.79 -9.50 -3.73
CA LEU A 89 -2.68 -10.58 -4.14
C LEU A 89 -4.13 -10.12 -4.01
N VAL A 90 -4.92 -10.42 -5.03
CA VAL A 90 -6.37 -10.19 -5.04
C VAL A 90 -7.05 -11.51 -5.40
N ALA A 91 -7.94 -11.99 -4.54
CA ALA A 91 -8.71 -13.20 -4.81
C ALA A 91 -9.46 -13.07 -6.14
N SER A 92 -9.41 -14.11 -6.95
CA SER A 92 -10.10 -14.17 -8.23
C SER A 92 -11.62 -14.20 -8.04
N ASP A 93 -12.35 -13.83 -9.10
CA ASP A 93 -13.82 -13.88 -9.10
C ASP A 93 -14.29 -15.32 -8.75
N PRO A 94 -15.15 -15.49 -7.72
CA PRO A 94 -15.62 -16.82 -7.31
C PRO A 94 -16.47 -17.52 -8.36
N SER A 95 -16.95 -16.81 -9.38
CA SER A 95 -17.68 -17.36 -10.54
C SER A 95 -16.82 -17.57 -11.78
N GLY A 96 -15.54 -17.18 -11.73
CA GLY A 96 -14.60 -17.24 -12.83
C GLY A 96 -13.89 -18.58 -12.99
N PRO A 97 -13.10 -18.75 -14.07
CA PRO A 97 -12.36 -19.99 -14.33
C PRO A 97 -11.24 -20.27 -13.31
N ASN A 98 -10.76 -19.26 -12.58
CA ASN A 98 -9.79 -19.38 -11.50
C ASN A 98 -10.43 -19.22 -10.11
N ALA A 99 -11.68 -19.65 -9.95
CA ALA A 99 -12.41 -19.52 -8.69
C ALA A 99 -11.62 -20.14 -7.52
N GLY A 100 -11.45 -19.37 -6.45
CA GLY A 100 -10.65 -19.75 -5.28
C GLY A 100 -9.14 -19.50 -5.41
N GLY A 101 -8.65 -19.10 -6.59
CA GLY A 101 -7.27 -18.64 -6.80
C GLY A 101 -7.10 -17.13 -6.55
N ALA A 102 -5.95 -16.60 -6.94
CA ALA A 102 -5.65 -15.17 -6.82
C ALA A 102 -4.77 -14.65 -7.95
N GLU A 103 -4.93 -13.38 -8.28
CA GLU A 103 -3.98 -12.66 -9.12
C GLU A 103 -2.90 -12.01 -8.25
N LEU A 104 -1.65 -12.41 -8.46
CA LEU A 104 -0.47 -11.85 -7.80
C LEU A 104 0.18 -10.81 -8.70
N THR A 105 0.47 -9.64 -8.14
CA THR A 105 1.34 -8.63 -8.75
C THR A 105 2.58 -8.44 -7.88
N ALA A 106 3.74 -8.80 -8.42
CA ALA A 106 5.04 -8.55 -7.82
C ALA A 106 5.60 -7.21 -8.33
N ARG A 107 6.14 -6.40 -7.41
CA ARG A 107 6.91 -5.19 -7.72
C ARG A 107 8.20 -5.23 -6.94
N VAL A 108 9.33 -5.08 -7.63
CA VAL A 108 10.67 -5.14 -7.03
C VAL A 108 11.46 -3.91 -7.41
N GLN A 109 12.15 -3.32 -6.44
CA GLN A 109 13.12 -2.26 -6.63
C GLN A 109 14.43 -2.75 -6.00
N ASP A 110 15.54 -2.63 -6.72
CA ASP A 110 16.87 -2.96 -6.22
C ASP A 110 17.74 -1.70 -6.04
N ALA A 111 18.96 -1.88 -5.55
CA ALA A 111 19.94 -0.81 -5.35
C ALA A 111 20.25 -0.04 -6.63
N ALA A 112 20.18 -0.68 -7.80
CA ALA A 112 20.48 -0.05 -9.09
C ALA A 112 19.33 0.84 -9.58
N SER A 113 18.11 0.58 -9.12
CA SER A 113 16.90 1.38 -9.36
C SER A 113 16.55 2.34 -8.23
N TYR A 114 17.25 2.26 -7.09
CA TYR A 114 17.05 3.14 -5.95
C TYR A 114 17.40 4.59 -6.31
N GLY A 115 16.47 5.53 -6.08
CA GLY A 115 16.65 6.96 -6.40
C GLY A 115 16.46 7.34 -7.88
N LYS A 116 16.18 6.39 -8.77
CA LYS A 116 15.77 6.68 -10.15
C LYS A 116 14.27 6.96 -10.18
N LEU A 117 13.92 8.24 -10.34
CA LEU A 117 12.53 8.68 -10.45
C LEU A 117 11.95 8.27 -11.82
N GLY A 118 10.75 7.67 -11.80
CA GLY A 118 9.89 7.51 -12.97
C GLY A 118 8.93 8.68 -13.13
N SER A 119 8.10 8.67 -14.18
CA SER A 119 7.01 9.63 -14.34
C SER A 119 6.00 9.44 -13.20
N VAL A 120 5.71 10.51 -12.45
CA VAL A 120 4.77 10.49 -11.33
C VAL A 120 3.32 10.48 -11.83
N ASP A 121 2.56 9.46 -11.45
CA ASP A 121 1.10 9.39 -11.58
C ASP A 121 0.48 9.60 -10.19
N LEU A 122 -0.30 10.67 -10.06
CA LEU A 122 -0.91 11.11 -8.80
C LEU A 122 -1.95 10.12 -8.23
N SER A 123 -2.37 9.14 -9.01
CA SER A 123 -3.33 8.10 -8.60
C SER A 123 -2.67 6.79 -8.14
N THR A 124 -1.36 6.63 -8.35
CA THR A 124 -0.65 5.38 -8.08
C THR A 124 0.50 5.60 -7.08
N PRO A 125 0.36 5.17 -5.81
CA PRO A 125 1.36 5.35 -4.74
C PRO A 125 2.79 4.90 -5.10
N LEU A 126 2.95 4.03 -6.09
CA LEU A 126 4.21 3.41 -6.48
C LEU A 126 4.83 4.01 -7.75
N SER A 127 4.18 4.96 -8.44
CA SER A 127 4.64 5.46 -9.76
C SER A 127 5.98 6.22 -9.72
N ALA A 128 6.35 6.76 -8.56
CA ALA A 128 7.57 7.55 -8.42
C ALA A 128 8.86 6.69 -8.56
N TRP A 129 8.76 5.38 -8.40
CA TRP A 129 9.90 4.47 -8.41
C TRP A 129 9.86 3.55 -9.64
N GLN A 130 11.01 3.37 -10.30
CA GLN A 130 11.18 2.45 -11.44
C GLN A 130 11.13 0.99 -10.96
N TRP A 131 9.93 0.49 -10.68
CA TRP A 131 9.70 -0.89 -10.24
C TRP A 131 9.77 -1.87 -11.41
N GLN A 132 10.55 -2.92 -11.25
CA GLN A 132 10.38 -4.14 -12.03
C GLN A 132 9.05 -4.79 -11.61
N LYS A 133 8.19 -5.10 -12.58
CA LYS A 133 6.84 -5.63 -12.33
C LYS A 133 6.65 -6.96 -13.03
N ALA A 134 6.00 -7.90 -12.35
CA ALA A 134 5.52 -9.14 -12.92
C ALA A 134 4.14 -9.47 -12.35
N GLN A 135 3.40 -10.30 -13.07
CA GLN A 135 2.12 -10.83 -12.65
C GLN A 135 2.12 -12.35 -12.80
N ALA A 136 1.44 -13.02 -11.88
CA ALA A 136 1.21 -14.45 -11.90
C ALA A 136 -0.24 -14.72 -11.46
N SER A 137 -0.87 -15.72 -12.07
CA SER A 137 -2.14 -16.25 -11.61
C SER A 137 -1.84 -17.45 -10.73
N LEU A 138 -2.27 -17.41 -9.46
CA LEU A 138 -2.20 -18.53 -8.54
C LEU A 138 -3.50 -19.31 -8.63
N ASP A 139 -3.41 -20.62 -8.77
CA ASP A 139 -4.58 -21.47 -8.68
C ASP A 139 -5.12 -21.55 -7.23
N ALA A 140 -6.24 -22.24 -7.04
CA ALA A 140 -6.87 -22.35 -5.73
C ALA A 140 -6.01 -23.10 -4.70
N GLU A 141 -5.22 -24.09 -5.12
CA GLU A 141 -4.35 -24.83 -4.20
C GLU A 141 -3.15 -23.98 -3.78
N GLU A 142 -2.54 -23.28 -4.73
CA GLU A 142 -1.42 -22.37 -4.52
C GLU A 142 -1.80 -21.21 -3.60
N PHE A 143 -2.95 -20.57 -3.86
CA PHE A 143 -3.42 -19.46 -3.05
C PHE A 143 -3.73 -19.90 -1.62
N GLN A 144 -4.50 -20.98 -1.44
CA GLN A 144 -4.78 -21.51 -0.10
C GLN A 144 -3.50 -21.96 0.63
N ARG A 145 -2.50 -22.48 -0.08
CA ARG A 145 -1.22 -22.84 0.52
C ARG A 145 -0.49 -21.60 1.02
N LEU A 146 -0.47 -20.52 0.24
CA LEU A 146 0.10 -19.24 0.66
C LEU A 146 -0.61 -18.70 1.90
N GLU A 147 -1.95 -18.65 1.91
CA GLU A 147 -2.74 -18.20 3.06
C GLU A 147 -2.39 -19.00 4.32
N ARG A 148 -2.38 -20.34 4.25
CA ARG A 148 -2.00 -21.18 5.39
C ARG A 148 -0.59 -20.90 5.89
N THR A 149 0.39 -20.66 5.00
CA THR A 149 1.75 -20.33 5.44
C THR A 149 1.87 -18.95 6.08
N LEU A 150 1.06 -17.98 5.65
CA LEU A 150 0.96 -16.67 6.30
C LEU A 150 0.31 -16.78 7.68
N GLU A 151 -0.75 -17.57 7.81
CA GLU A 151 -1.40 -17.86 9.09
C GLU A 151 -0.46 -18.59 10.06
N GLN A 152 0.28 -19.59 9.58
CA GLN A 152 1.32 -20.28 10.36
C GLN A 152 2.42 -19.32 10.82
N ALA A 153 2.75 -18.31 10.01
CA ALA A 153 3.68 -17.26 10.39
C ALA A 153 3.07 -16.21 11.35
N GLY A 154 1.77 -16.29 11.64
CA GLY A 154 1.08 -15.44 12.62
C GLY A 154 0.20 -14.35 12.01
N LEU A 155 -0.04 -14.32 10.70
CA LEU A 155 -1.10 -13.49 10.13
C LEU A 155 -2.46 -13.97 10.68
N GLY A 156 -3.34 -13.05 11.10
CA GLY A 156 -4.57 -13.41 11.83
C GLY A 156 -4.43 -13.41 13.35
N GLN A 157 -3.21 -13.32 13.88
CA GLN A 157 -2.95 -13.17 15.32
C GLN A 157 -2.77 -11.69 15.68
N LYS A 158 -2.62 -11.39 16.99
CA LYS A 158 -2.29 -10.03 17.43
C LYS A 158 -0.92 -9.60 16.85
N PRO A 159 -0.79 -8.36 16.37
CA PRO A 159 0.49 -7.87 15.87
C PRO A 159 1.51 -7.73 17.02
N PRO A 160 2.81 -7.76 16.73
CA PRO A 160 3.88 -7.66 17.72
C PRO A 160 4.06 -6.20 18.12
N VAL A 161 3.09 -5.68 18.86
CA VAL A 161 3.01 -4.29 19.32
C VAL A 161 4.30 -3.88 20.02
N GLY A 162 4.78 -2.68 19.70
CA GLY A 162 6.03 -2.13 20.24
C GLY A 162 7.27 -2.50 19.44
N THR A 163 7.19 -3.44 18.49
CA THR A 163 8.29 -3.75 17.59
C THR A 163 8.66 -2.52 16.75
N GLU A 164 9.95 -2.17 16.76
CA GLU A 164 10.49 -1.09 15.94
C GLU A 164 11.09 -1.68 14.65
N LEU A 165 10.46 -1.39 13.51
CA LEU A 165 10.91 -1.79 12.18
C LEU A 165 11.85 -0.74 11.62
N ARG A 166 13.12 -1.10 11.44
CA ARG A 166 14.17 -0.16 11.01
C ARG A 166 14.42 -0.31 9.53
N SER A 167 14.47 0.80 8.80
CA SER A 167 14.72 0.80 7.35
C SER A 167 16.02 0.09 6.95
N THR A 168 17.00 0.05 7.84
CA THR A 168 18.31 -0.59 7.66
C THR A 168 18.35 -2.09 7.98
N ARG A 169 17.23 -2.69 8.38
CA ARG A 169 17.12 -4.11 8.77
C ARG A 169 16.31 -4.92 7.76
N PHE A 170 16.43 -6.23 7.86
CA PHE A 170 15.63 -7.16 7.09
C PHE A 170 14.31 -7.43 7.80
N TYR A 171 13.19 -7.12 7.15
CA TYR A 171 11.87 -7.40 7.68
C TYR A 171 10.84 -7.67 6.60
N TRP A 172 9.78 -8.34 7.01
CA TRP A 172 8.55 -8.54 6.24
C TRP A 172 7.37 -7.89 6.96
N ILE A 173 6.41 -7.39 6.20
CA ILE A 173 5.11 -6.91 6.69
C ILE A 173 4.03 -7.58 5.84
N ALA A 174 2.94 -8.01 6.46
CA ALA A 174 1.75 -8.44 5.77
C ALA A 174 0.54 -7.65 6.28
N ILE A 175 -0.29 -7.21 5.34
CA ILE A 175 -1.64 -6.72 5.62
C ILE A 175 -2.64 -7.42 4.72
N ALA A 176 -3.75 -7.85 5.28
CA ALA A 176 -4.79 -8.54 4.54
C ALA A 176 -6.18 -7.99 4.86
N CYS A 177 -7.06 -7.98 3.88
CA CYS A 177 -8.49 -8.05 4.09
C CYS A 177 -8.91 -9.49 3.85
N ALA A 178 -9.37 -10.19 4.89
CA ALA A 178 -9.85 -11.56 4.79
C ALA A 178 -11.21 -11.67 5.49
N GLY A 179 -12.25 -12.09 4.75
CA GLY A 179 -13.61 -12.19 5.28
C GLY A 179 -14.15 -10.84 5.79
N GLY A 180 -13.76 -9.74 5.14
CA GLY A 180 -14.13 -8.37 5.53
C GLY A 180 -13.48 -7.86 6.82
N LYS A 181 -12.42 -8.52 7.32
CA LYS A 181 -11.62 -8.08 8.47
C LYS A 181 -10.19 -7.77 8.06
N VAL A 182 -9.63 -6.72 8.64
CA VAL A 182 -8.23 -6.36 8.43
C VAL A 182 -7.33 -7.14 9.39
N TRP A 183 -6.27 -7.71 8.84
CA TRP A 183 -5.19 -8.38 9.59
C TRP A 183 -3.86 -7.73 9.27
N PHE A 184 -3.00 -7.60 10.27
CA PHE A 184 -1.66 -7.02 10.12
C PHE A 184 -0.64 -7.85 10.89
N GLN A 185 0.52 -8.07 10.30
CA GLN A 185 1.62 -8.79 10.93
C GLN A 185 2.97 -8.26 10.41
N ALA A 186 4.01 -8.31 11.25
CA ALA A 186 5.36 -7.90 10.88
C ALA A 186 6.41 -8.83 11.51
N TRP A 187 7.50 -9.07 10.79
CA TRP A 187 8.58 -9.95 11.20
C TRP A 187 9.90 -9.28 10.91
N GLN A 188 10.77 -9.09 11.90
CA GLN A 188 12.07 -8.45 11.71
C GLN A 188 13.20 -9.27 12.32
N ALA A 189 14.33 -9.34 11.62
CA ALA A 189 15.57 -9.86 12.18
C ALA A 189 16.20 -8.88 13.20
N PRO A 190 16.77 -9.37 14.32
CA PRO A 190 16.96 -10.77 14.68
C PRO A 190 15.83 -11.37 15.52
N GLN A 191 14.79 -10.61 15.88
CA GLN A 191 13.70 -11.08 16.76
C GLN A 191 12.94 -12.25 16.15
N THR A 192 12.81 -12.26 14.82
CA THR A 192 12.31 -13.37 14.03
C THR A 192 13.40 -13.86 13.10
N ASP A 193 13.54 -15.18 12.96
CA ASP A 193 14.32 -15.77 11.88
C ASP A 193 13.57 -15.62 10.55
N VAL A 194 13.67 -14.44 9.95
CA VAL A 194 13.03 -14.09 8.68
C VAL A 194 13.54 -14.92 7.49
N THR A 195 14.61 -15.72 7.67
CA THR A 195 15.09 -16.67 6.65
C THR A 195 14.26 -17.94 6.59
N ARG A 196 13.46 -18.23 7.63
CA ARG A 196 12.66 -19.46 7.77
C ARG A 196 11.15 -19.25 7.63
N LEU A 197 10.72 -18.06 7.21
CA LEU A 197 9.30 -17.78 7.01
C LEU A 197 8.74 -18.62 5.85
N PRO A 198 7.74 -19.48 6.10
CA PRO A 198 7.33 -20.51 5.13
C PRO A 198 6.67 -19.95 3.87
N PHE A 199 6.09 -18.75 3.93
CA PHE A 199 5.46 -18.10 2.78
C PHE A 199 6.48 -17.53 1.77
N VAL A 200 7.74 -17.33 2.18
CA VAL A 200 8.74 -16.62 1.35
C VAL A 200 9.05 -17.39 0.07
N SER A 201 9.23 -18.71 0.14
CA SER A 201 9.51 -19.53 -1.04
C SER A 201 8.35 -19.54 -2.03
N LEU A 202 7.11 -19.48 -1.55
CA LEU A 202 5.91 -19.43 -2.40
C LEU A 202 5.84 -18.09 -3.15
N LEU A 203 6.04 -16.97 -2.44
CA LEU A 203 6.07 -15.64 -3.07
C LEU A 203 7.21 -15.52 -4.09
N LEU A 204 8.41 -16.00 -3.76
CA LEU A 204 9.56 -15.97 -4.67
C LEU A 204 9.38 -16.92 -5.87
N GLY A 205 8.69 -18.05 -5.71
CA GLY A 205 8.37 -18.96 -6.81
C GLY A 205 7.41 -18.34 -7.84
N ALA A 206 6.47 -17.51 -7.37
CA ALA A 206 5.53 -16.76 -8.22
C ALA A 206 6.10 -15.42 -8.71
N ASP A 207 7.30 -15.02 -8.26
CA ASP A 207 7.94 -13.77 -8.63
C ASP A 207 8.74 -13.94 -9.93
N HIS A 208 8.16 -13.45 -11.03
CA HIS A 208 8.80 -13.48 -12.35
C HIS A 208 9.44 -12.14 -12.75
N THR A 209 9.75 -11.26 -11.79
CA THR A 209 10.40 -9.96 -12.10
C THR A 209 11.83 -10.09 -12.62
N GLY A 210 12.46 -11.25 -12.45
CA GLY A 210 13.85 -11.51 -12.84
C GLY A 210 14.90 -10.86 -11.94
N VAL A 211 14.48 -10.15 -10.88
CA VAL A 211 15.40 -9.52 -9.93
C VAL A 211 15.84 -10.54 -8.88
N PRO A 212 17.14 -10.75 -8.65
CA PRO A 212 17.62 -11.67 -7.60
C PRO A 212 17.18 -11.24 -6.20
N PHE A 213 16.78 -12.19 -5.36
CA PHE A 213 16.38 -11.93 -3.97
C PHE A 213 17.59 -11.57 -3.10
N ASN A 214 17.57 -10.38 -2.48
CA ASN A 214 18.54 -9.99 -1.47
C ASN A 214 18.16 -10.65 -0.14
N ALA A 215 18.64 -11.87 0.10
CA ALA A 215 18.27 -12.66 1.26
C ALA A 215 18.76 -12.02 2.59
N PRO A 216 18.00 -12.17 3.70
CA PRO A 216 18.44 -11.70 5.01
C PRO A 216 19.79 -12.31 5.39
N ARG A 217 20.69 -11.47 5.89
CA ARG A 217 22.07 -11.84 6.23
C ARG A 217 22.52 -11.12 7.50
N PRO A 218 23.51 -11.66 8.24
CA PRO A 218 24.16 -10.92 9.30
C PRO A 218 24.71 -9.58 8.78
N LEU A 219 24.54 -8.52 9.57
CA LEU A 219 25.16 -7.24 9.28
C LEU A 219 26.62 -7.26 9.75
N SER A 220 27.53 -6.75 8.93
CA SER A 220 28.91 -6.48 9.33
C SER A 220 28.96 -5.41 10.44
N ALA A 221 30.10 -5.32 11.12
CA ALA A 221 30.33 -4.28 12.12
C ALA A 221 30.18 -2.87 11.51
N ALA A 222 30.65 -2.67 10.28
CA ALA A 222 30.52 -1.40 9.55
C ALA A 222 29.07 -1.06 9.23
N GLU A 223 28.27 -2.03 8.77
CA GLU A 223 26.83 -1.84 8.50
C GLU A 223 26.03 -1.60 9.78
N THR A 224 26.46 -2.20 10.90
CA THR A 224 25.84 -1.96 12.21
C THR A 224 26.14 -0.55 12.71
N ALA A 225 27.36 -0.06 12.52
CA ALA A 225 27.78 1.29 12.90
C ALA A 225 27.09 2.38 12.06
N THR A 226 26.82 2.13 10.78
CA THR A 226 26.06 3.07 9.93
C THR A 226 24.55 2.99 10.14
N ALA A 227 24.02 1.85 10.61
CA ALA A 227 22.62 1.67 10.99
C ALA A 227 22.22 2.36 12.30
N GLN A 228 23.19 2.83 13.10
CA GLN A 228 22.93 3.71 14.24
C GLN A 228 22.95 5.18 13.77
N PRO A 229 21.87 5.96 14.03
CA PRO A 229 21.89 7.38 13.72
C PRO A 229 22.93 8.07 14.61
N GLY A 230 23.95 8.68 14.00
CA GLY A 230 24.85 9.60 14.68
C GLY A 230 24.21 10.98 14.84
N PRO A 231 24.69 11.82 15.77
CA PRO A 231 24.07 13.11 16.10
C PRO A 231 24.00 14.12 14.94
N GLU A 232 24.74 13.92 13.85
CA GLU A 232 24.76 14.83 12.69
C GLU A 232 23.90 14.35 11.49
N ARG A 233 23.25 13.18 11.55
CA ARG A 233 22.52 12.57 10.40
C ARG A 233 21.00 12.81 10.43
N GLU A 234 20.57 13.92 11.00
CA GLU A 234 19.15 14.31 11.15
C GLU A 234 18.45 14.61 9.81
N GLN A 235 19.19 14.64 8.68
CA GLN A 235 18.66 14.86 7.33
C GLN A 235 18.73 13.61 6.43
N ASP A 236 19.16 12.46 6.94
CA ASP A 236 19.26 11.27 6.12
C ASP A 236 17.88 10.61 5.97
N TYR A 237 17.14 11.01 4.93
CA TYR A 237 15.83 10.46 4.58
C TYR A 237 15.83 8.93 4.37
N LYS A 238 17.01 8.31 4.30
CA LYS A 238 17.25 6.88 4.08
C LYS A 238 17.18 6.05 5.36
N ALA A 239 17.39 6.67 6.52
CA ALA A 239 17.21 6.05 7.82
C ALA A 239 15.87 6.48 8.43
N PHE A 240 15.01 5.53 8.76
CA PHE A 240 13.77 5.77 9.50
C PHE A 240 13.40 4.52 10.27
N SER A 241 12.58 4.70 11.29
CA SER A 241 11.98 3.61 12.04
C SER A 241 10.46 3.74 12.05
N LEU A 242 9.79 2.59 12.05
CA LEU A 242 8.33 2.46 12.13
C LEU A 242 8.01 1.67 13.39
N LYS A 243 6.97 2.06 14.13
CA LYS A 243 6.54 1.31 15.31
C LYS A 243 5.29 0.50 14.99
N VAL A 244 5.31 -0.78 15.32
CA VAL A 244 4.12 -1.63 15.28
C VAL A 244 3.21 -1.24 16.44
N THR A 245 1.94 -1.01 16.13
CA THR A 245 0.84 -0.66 17.04
C THR A 245 -0.23 -1.75 16.97
N GLU A 246 -1.25 -1.66 17.84
CA GLU A 246 -2.37 -2.61 17.83
C GLU A 246 -3.11 -2.66 16.48
N ASN A 247 -3.14 -1.53 15.76
CA ASN A 247 -3.91 -1.38 14.53
C ASN A 247 -3.04 -1.35 13.28
N GLY A 248 -1.74 -1.63 13.33
CA GLY A 248 -0.83 -1.53 12.18
C GLY A 248 0.44 -0.79 12.51
N LEU A 249 0.82 0.20 11.70
CA LEU A 249 2.01 1.01 11.92
C LEU A 249 1.65 2.37 12.54
N GLY A 250 2.58 2.92 13.31
CA GLY A 250 2.53 4.26 13.87
C GLY A 250 3.94 4.79 14.11
N GLY A 251 4.05 6.10 14.36
CA GLY A 251 5.33 6.75 14.64
C GLY A 251 6.34 6.56 13.51
N LEU A 252 6.28 7.41 12.49
CA LEU A 252 7.43 7.62 11.61
C LEU A 252 8.45 8.42 12.43
N ILE A 253 9.51 7.77 12.88
CA ILE A 253 10.57 8.36 13.72
C ILE A 253 11.86 8.44 12.90
#